data_AF-A0A534KBV9-F1
#
_entry.id   AF-A0A534KBV9-F1
#
_cell.length_a   1.000
_cell.length_b   1.000
_cell.length_c   1.000
_cell.angle_alpha   90.00
_cell.angle_beta   90.00
_cell.angle_gamma   90.00
#
_symmetry.space_group_name_H-M   'P 1'
#
loop_
_entity.id
_entity.type
_entity.pdbx_description
1 polymer ?
#
loop_
_entity_poly.entity_id
_entity_poly.type
_entity_poly.pdbx_seq_one_letter_code
_entity_poly.pdbx_strand_id
1 'polypeptide(L)'
;MRTAVIVVGLVVMLVGIAGAAYGFLTASSVETSYTLFCPSGQMPPEFCAALLATAASYRTLAYIMSGVFVLGLGLALAGAFLYEPAPMPVMAPPGIGPPNPWRTCAQCGSAVPSADRFCMRCGAPQW
;
A
#
# COMPACT_ATOMS: atom_id res chain seq x y z
N MET A 1 2.25 0.20 16.09
CA MET A 1 2.97 -0.86 15.32
C MET A 1 2.87 -0.63 13.82
N ARG A 2 1.67 -0.44 13.25
CA ARG A 2 1.46 -0.16 11.81
C ARG A 2 2.29 1.01 11.25
N THR A 3 2.21 2.18 11.89
CA THR A 3 3.00 3.37 11.51
C THR A 3 4.50 3.14 11.68
N ALA A 4 4.92 2.35 12.68
CA ALA A 4 6.33 2.03 12.88
C ALA A 4 6.89 1.20 11.72
N VAL A 5 6.15 0.20 11.21
CA VAL A 5 6.58 -0.62 10.06
C VAL A 5 6.68 0.21 8.79
N ILE A 6 5.72 1.10 8.53
CA ILE A 6 5.73 1.99 7.36
C ILE A 6 6.91 2.97 7.44
N VAL A 7 7.14 3.58 8.61
CA VAL A 7 8.26 4.51 8.81
C VAL A 7 9.60 3.79 8.66
N VAL A 8 9.75 2.59 9.22
CA VAL A 8 10.98 1.79 9.07
C VAL A 8 11.20 1.41 7.60
N GLY A 9 10.17 0.93 6.90
CA GLY A 9 10.25 0.62 5.47
C GLY A 9 10.68 1.83 4.62
N LEU A 10 10.12 3.00 4.90
CA LEU A 10 10.47 4.25 4.20
C LEU A 10 11.90 4.69 4.49
N VAL A 11 12.35 4.60 5.75
CA VAL A 11 13.73 4.91 6.13
C VAL A 11 14.71 3.96 5.43
N VAL A 12 14.44 2.65 5.44
CA VAL A 12 15.28 1.65 4.76
C VAL A 12 15.30 1.91 3.24
N MET A 13 14.17 2.28 2.65
CA MET A 13 14.11 2.67 1.24
C MET A 13 14.98 3.90 0.94
N LEU A 14 14.87 4.97 1.74
CA LEU A 14 15.67 6.18 1.57
C LEU A 14 17.18 5.91 1.71
N VAL A 15 17.56 5.09 2.70
CA VAL A 15 18.96 4.66 2.89
C VAL A 15 19.44 3.87 1.67
N GLY A 16 18.60 2.98 1.12
CA GLY A 16 18.89 2.25 -0.12
C GLY A 16 19.10 3.17 -1.33
N ILE A 17 18.25 4.19 -1.51
CA ILE A 17 18.39 5.19 -2.59
C ILE A 17 19.69 5.97 -2.43
N ALA A 18 19.95 6.50 -1.23
CA ALA A 18 21.15 7.28 -0.95
C ALA A 18 22.42 6.46 -1.14
N GLY A 19 22.43 5.21 -0.67
CA GLY A 19 23.53 4.27 -0.84
C GLY A 19 23.78 3.90 -2.30
N ALA A 20 22.72 3.68 -3.09
CA ALA A 20 22.83 3.40 -4.52
C ALA A 20 23.36 4.61 -5.31
N ALA A 21 22.84 5.82 -5.04
CA ALA A 21 23.31 7.04 -5.66
C ALA A 21 24.78 7.30 -5.34
N TYR A 22 25.17 7.15 -4.06
CA TYR A 22 26.55 7.30 -3.64
C TYR A 22 27.48 6.28 -4.32
N GLY A 23 27.11 5.00 -4.33
CA GLY A 23 27.90 3.94 -4.98
C GLY A 23 28.06 4.15 -6.49
N PHE A 24 27.04 4.66 -7.17
CA PHE A 24 27.09 4.95 -8.61
C PHE A 24 28.01 6.15 -8.91
N LEU A 25 27.89 7.23 -8.14
CA LEU A 25 28.72 8.42 -8.28
C LEU A 25 30.19 8.13 -8.01
N THR A 26 30.50 7.37 -6.95
CA THR A 26 31.88 7.00 -6.63
C THR A 26 32.46 6.05 -7.68
N ALA A 27 31.72 5.04 -8.14
CA ALA A 27 32.18 4.16 -9.21
C ALA A 27 32.52 4.95 -10.49
N SER A 28 31.64 5.87 -10.89
CA SER A 28 31.86 6.75 -12.06
C SER A 28 33.16 7.55 -11.93
N SER A 29 33.41 8.12 -10.74
CA SER A 29 34.60 8.92 -10.48
C SER A 29 35.90 8.11 -10.54
N VAL A 30 35.89 6.87 -10.06
CA VAL A 30 37.05 5.98 -10.08
C VAL A 30 37.35 5.49 -11.50
N GLU A 31 36.32 5.19 -12.29
CA GLU A 31 36.46 4.82 -13.71
C GLU A 31 37.06 5.97 -14.54
N THR A 32 36.62 7.22 -14.31
CA THR A 32 37.24 8.39 -14.94
C THR A 32 38.70 8.58 -14.52
N SER A 33 39.02 8.35 -13.25
CA SER A 33 40.40 8.48 -12.75
C SER A 33 41.31 7.41 -13.36
N TYR A 34 40.85 6.17 -13.42
CA TYR A 34 41.61 5.06 -14.01
C TYR A 34 41.93 5.31 -15.50
N THR A 35 40.94 5.74 -16.28
CA THR A 35 41.09 5.99 -17.72
C THR A 35 41.97 7.19 -18.04
N LEU A 36 42.07 8.17 -17.15
CA LEU A 36 42.93 9.34 -17.33
C LEU A 36 44.40 9.05 -17.00
N PHE A 37 44.67 8.29 -15.93
CA PHE A 37 46.03 8.19 -15.36
C PHE A 37 46.77 6.89 -15.64
N CYS A 38 46.07 5.77 -15.87
CA CYS A 38 46.71 4.47 -16.09
C CYS A 38 47.18 4.20 -17.52
N PRO A 39 46.46 4.56 -18.60
CA PRO A 39 46.92 4.29 -19.96
C PRO A 39 48.06 5.24 -20.42
N SER A 40 48.22 6.39 -19.77
CA SER A 40 49.27 7.38 -20.06
C SER A 40 50.62 7.07 -19.37
N GLY A 41 50.68 6.03 -18.52
CA GLY A 41 51.90 5.62 -17.82
C GLY A 41 52.43 6.65 -16.81
N GLN A 42 51.62 7.65 -16.43
CA GLN A 42 52.04 8.74 -15.55
C GLN A 42 52.07 8.37 -14.06
N MET A 43 51.45 7.25 -13.67
CA MET A 43 51.37 6.81 -12.27
C MET A 43 51.98 5.43 -12.06
N PRO A 44 52.52 5.18 -10.84
CA PRO A 44 53.11 3.89 -10.51
C PRO A 44 52.05 2.77 -10.57
N PRO A 45 52.44 1.54 -10.97
CA PRO A 45 51.51 0.44 -11.22
C PRO A 45 50.70 0.03 -9.96
N GLU A 46 51.27 0.22 -8.77
CA GLU A 46 50.61 -0.02 -7.48
C GLU A 46 49.32 0.80 -7.30
N PHE A 47 49.33 2.05 -7.79
CA PHE A 47 48.16 2.93 -7.72
C PHE A 47 47.04 2.44 -8.65
N CYS A 48 47.38 2.03 -9.87
CA CYS A 48 46.38 1.52 -10.81
C CYS A 48 45.73 0.22 -10.32
N ALA A 49 46.47 -0.67 -9.66
CA ALA A 49 45.92 -1.86 -9.03
C ALA A 49 44.96 -1.51 -7.87
N ALA A 50 45.31 -0.53 -7.04
CA ALA A 50 44.46 -0.05 -5.95
C ALA A 50 43.16 0.62 -6.46
N LEU A 51 43.22 1.39 -7.56
CA LEU A 51 42.03 1.98 -8.19
C LEU A 51 41.08 0.91 -8.74
N LEU A 52 41.62 -0.15 -9.35
CA LEU A 52 40.82 -1.26 -9.86
C LEU A 52 40.15 -2.06 -8.73
N ALA A 53 40.88 -2.28 -7.63
CA ALA A 53 40.36 -2.94 -6.44
C ALA A 53 39.24 -2.11 -5.78
N THR A 54 39.40 -0.79 -5.71
CA THR A 54 38.35 0.10 -5.18
C THR A 54 37.13 0.17 -6.11
N ALA A 55 37.31 0.20 -7.43
CA ALA A 55 36.18 0.14 -8.37
C ALA A 55 35.33 -1.13 -8.17
N ALA A 56 35.98 -2.29 -7.95
CA ALA A 56 35.29 -3.54 -7.68
C ALA A 56 34.51 -3.50 -6.35
N SER A 57 35.09 -2.92 -5.29
CA SER A 57 34.40 -2.81 -3.99
C SER A 57 33.19 -1.89 -4.06
N TYR A 58 33.25 -0.77 -4.80
CA TYR A 58 32.12 0.13 -5.02
C TYR A 58 30.96 -0.53 -5.78
N ARG A 59 31.23 -1.37 -6.78
CA ARG A 59 30.19 -2.18 -7.44
C ARG A 59 29.51 -3.14 -6.47
N THR A 60 30.29 -3.78 -5.61
CA THR A 60 29.75 -4.71 -4.61
C THR A 60 28.85 -3.96 -3.61
N LEU A 61 29.28 -2.77 -3.19
CA LEU A 61 28.51 -1.90 -2.31
C LEU A 61 27.21 -1.42 -2.98
N ALA A 62 27.25 -1.08 -4.27
CA ALA A 62 26.06 -0.73 -5.05
C ALA A 62 25.05 -1.89 -5.13
N TYR A 63 25.50 -3.14 -5.32
CA TYR A 63 24.62 -4.31 -5.30
C TYR A 63 24.02 -4.57 -3.91
N ILE A 64 24.80 -4.36 -2.85
CA ILE A 64 24.29 -4.50 -1.47
C ILE A 64 23.20 -3.45 -1.22
N MET A 65 23.44 -2.19 -1.58
CA MET A 65 22.49 -1.10 -1.37
C MET A 65 21.23 -1.22 -2.23
N SER A 66 21.34 -1.76 -3.46
CA SER A 66 20.16 -2.09 -4.25
C SER A 66 19.34 -3.21 -3.60
N GLY A 67 19.99 -4.20 -3.00
CA GLY A 67 19.34 -5.22 -2.18
C GLY A 67 18.58 -4.62 -1.00
N VAL A 68 19.20 -3.69 -0.27
CA VAL A 68 18.55 -2.97 0.84
C VAL A 68 17.33 -2.17 0.36
N PHE A 69 17.41 -1.53 -0.81
CA PHE A 69 16.28 -0.82 -1.41
C PHE A 69 15.10 -1.77 -1.73
N VAL A 70 15.38 -2.90 -2.37
CA VAL A 70 14.35 -3.92 -2.69
C VAL A 70 13.72 -4.48 -1.42
N LEU A 71 14.52 -4.70 -0.38
CA LEU A 71 14.05 -5.20 0.91
C LEU A 71 13.18 -4.16 1.64
N GLY A 72 13.56 -2.88 1.59
CA GLY A 72 12.75 -1.76 2.09
C GLY A 72 11.42 -1.61 1.34
N LEU A 73 11.43 -1.74 0.01
CA LEU A 73 10.22 -1.74 -0.81
C LEU A 73 9.31 -2.92 -0.47
N GLY A 74 9.88 -4.12 -0.30
CA GLY A 74 9.14 -5.32 0.09
C GLY A 74 8.46 -5.17 1.45
N LEU A 75 9.16 -4.61 2.45
CA LEU A 75 8.59 -4.28 3.77
C LEU A 75 7.46 -3.24 3.68
N ALA A 76 7.64 -2.19 2.86
CA ALA A 76 6.61 -1.17 2.64
C ALA A 76 5.35 -1.76 2.01
N LEU A 77 5.50 -2.62 0.99
CA LEU A 77 4.39 -3.31 0.34
C LEU A 77 3.73 -4.32 1.28
N ALA A 78 4.50 -5.12 2.00
CA ALA A 78 3.95 -6.07 2.99
C ALA A 78 3.14 -5.34 4.06
N GLY A 79 3.62 -4.20 4.55
CA GLY A 79 2.88 -3.34 5.48
C GLY A 79 1.58 -2.78 4.90
N ALA A 80 1.46 -2.65 3.57
CA ALA A 80 0.24 -2.25 2.89
C ALA A 80 -0.75 -3.40 2.69
N PHE A 81 -0.27 -4.63 2.41
CA PHE A 81 -1.12 -5.81 2.14
C PHE A 81 -1.56 -6.58 3.40
N LEU A 82 -0.83 -6.51 4.51
CA LEU A 82 -1.27 -7.02 5.82
C LEU A 82 -2.39 -6.17 6.46
N TYR A 83 -2.97 -5.23 5.70
CA TYR A 83 -4.12 -4.47 6.14
C TYR A 83 -5.40 -5.25 5.85
N GLU A 84 -5.97 -5.87 6.88
CA GLU A 84 -7.39 -6.24 6.87
C GLU A 84 -8.17 -5.00 6.39
N PRO A 85 -9.03 -5.13 5.34
CA PRO A 85 -9.91 -4.05 4.98
C PRO A 85 -10.72 -3.75 6.24
N ALA A 86 -10.55 -2.54 6.80
CA ALA A 86 -11.43 -2.07 7.86
C ALA A 86 -12.86 -2.39 7.41
N PRO A 87 -13.66 -3.11 8.21
CA PRO A 87 -14.99 -3.51 7.79
C PRO A 87 -15.71 -2.24 7.39
N MET A 88 -15.89 -2.07 6.08
CA MET A 88 -16.69 -1.00 5.53
C MET A 88 -18.03 -1.09 6.24
N PRO A 89 -18.54 0.01 6.84
CA PRO A 89 -19.85 -0.02 7.44
C PRO A 89 -20.83 -0.33 6.31
N VAL A 90 -21.25 -1.59 6.25
CA VAL A 90 -22.35 -2.02 5.39
C VAL A 90 -23.54 -1.28 5.96
N MET A 91 -23.92 -0.18 5.31
CA MET A 91 -25.19 0.47 5.57
C MET A 91 -26.25 -0.59 5.32
N ALA A 92 -26.80 -1.15 6.39
CA ALA A 92 -27.91 -2.07 6.29
C ALA A 92 -29.00 -1.36 5.48
N PRO A 93 -29.58 -2.01 4.46
CA PRO A 93 -30.75 -1.43 3.78
C PRO A 93 -31.77 -1.08 4.86
N PRO A 94 -32.44 0.09 4.78
CA PRO A 94 -33.40 0.50 5.79
C PRO A 94 -34.38 -0.65 5.96
N GLY A 95 -34.36 -1.25 7.15
CA GLY A 95 -35.30 -2.29 7.51
C GLY A 95 -36.68 -1.70 7.30
N ILE A 96 -37.44 -2.27 6.36
CA ILE A 96 -38.88 -2.14 6.35
C ILE A 96 -39.34 -2.92 7.59
N GLY A 97 -39.16 -2.33 8.76
CA GLY A 97 -39.83 -2.79 9.96
C GLY A 97 -41.31 -2.84 9.62
N PRO A 98 -42.05 -3.89 10.00
CA PRO A 98 -43.42 -4.03 9.57
C PRO A 98 -44.22 -2.82 10.09
N PRO A 99 -44.73 -1.90 9.25
CA PRO A 99 -45.99 -1.30 9.64
C PRO A 99 -46.95 -2.48 9.46
N ASN A 100 -47.69 -2.90 10.47
CA ASN A 100 -49.05 -2.44 10.55
C ASN A 100 -49.65 -3.04 11.81
N PRO A 101 -50.29 -2.24 12.68
CA PRO A 101 -51.40 -2.77 13.45
C PRO A 101 -52.46 -3.20 12.42
N TRP A 102 -52.72 -4.48 12.30
CA TRP A 102 -53.88 -4.96 11.55
C TRP A 102 -55.13 -4.57 12.33
N ARG A 103 -56.16 -4.06 11.66
CA ARG A 103 -57.47 -3.81 12.26
C ARG A 103 -58.52 -4.74 11.70
N THR A 104 -59.55 -5.02 12.47
CA THR A 104 -60.65 -5.89 12.05
C THR A 104 -61.73 -5.04 11.38
N CYS A 105 -62.18 -5.44 10.20
CA CYS A 105 -63.29 -4.79 9.50
C CYS A 105 -64.59 -4.89 10.32
N ALA A 106 -65.21 -3.75 10.62
CA ALA A 106 -66.47 -3.71 11.38
C ALA A 106 -67.67 -4.35 10.64
N GLN A 107 -67.59 -4.52 9.32
CA GLN A 107 -68.70 -5.03 8.51
C GLN A 107 -68.62 -6.54 8.24
N CYS A 108 -67.42 -7.08 8.01
CA CYS A 108 -67.25 -8.49 7.62
C CYS A 108 -66.19 -9.25 8.44
N GLY A 109 -65.58 -8.61 9.45
CA GLY A 109 -64.65 -9.26 10.37
C GLY A 109 -63.28 -9.63 9.81
N SER A 110 -62.95 -9.26 8.57
CA SER A 110 -61.63 -9.56 7.98
C SER A 110 -60.54 -8.64 8.51
N ALA A 111 -59.30 -9.14 8.58
CA ALA A 111 -58.14 -8.33 8.90
C ALA A 111 -57.82 -7.38 7.72
N VAL A 112 -57.70 -6.08 8.03
CA VAL A 112 -57.40 -5.01 7.08
C VAL A 112 -56.14 -4.28 7.59
N PRO A 113 -55.16 -3.99 6.72
CA PRO A 113 -54.02 -3.16 7.08
C PRO A 113 -54.49 -1.80 7.60
N SER A 114 -53.92 -1.27 8.69
CA SER A 114 -54.36 0.05 9.18
C SER A 114 -54.13 1.21 8.19
N ALA A 115 -53.25 1.02 7.21
CA ALA A 115 -53.05 1.97 6.13
C ALA A 115 -54.21 2.00 5.11
N ASP A 116 -55.00 0.93 4.98
CA ASP A 116 -56.00 0.80 3.93
C ASP A 116 -57.37 1.34 4.32
N ARG A 117 -57.84 2.38 3.62
CA ARG A 117 -59.15 3.01 3.88
C ARG A 117 -60.35 2.14 3.53
N PHE A 118 -60.17 1.02 2.84
CA PHE A 118 -61.25 0.15 2.39
C PHE A 118 -60.93 -1.32 2.69
N CYS A 119 -61.94 -2.11 3.02
CA CYS A 119 -61.79 -3.54 3.18
C CYS A 119 -61.66 -4.21 1.81
N MET A 120 -60.55 -4.91 1.54
CA MET A 120 -60.36 -5.64 0.28
C MET A 120 -61.36 -6.79 0.07
N ARG A 121 -62.04 -7.24 1.13
CA ARG A 121 -62.98 -8.36 1.06
C ARG A 121 -64.42 -7.95 0.79
N CYS A 122 -64.87 -6.82 1.34
CA CYS A 122 -66.26 -6.37 1.22
C CYS A 122 -66.44 -4.95 0.66
N GLY A 123 -65.34 -4.24 0.38
CA GLY A 123 -65.36 -2.87 -0.15
C GLY A 123 -65.77 -1.79 0.86
N ALA A 124 -66.12 -2.15 2.10
CA ALA A 124 -66.59 -1.18 3.09
C ALA A 124 -65.45 -0.24 3.55
N PRO A 125 -65.73 1.07 3.70
CA PRO A 125 -64.75 2.02 4.21
C PRO A 125 -64.42 1.77 5.69
N GLN A 126 -63.17 2.02 6.07
CA GLN A 126 -62.59 1.84 7.40
C GLN A 126 -62.02 3.18 7.88
N TRP A 127 -62.89 4.07 8.33
CA TRP A 127 -62.54 5.36 8.95
C TRP A 127 -62.68 5.30 10.47
#